data_AF-A0A9D9Y3N3-F1
#
_entry.id   AF-A0A9D9Y3N3-F1
#
_cell.length_a   1.000
_cell.length_b   1.000
_cell.length_c   1.000
_cell.angle_alpha   90.00
_cell.angle_beta   90.00
_cell.angle_gamma   90.00
#
_symmetry.space_group_name_H-M   'P 1'
#
loop_
_entity.id
_entity.type
_entity.pdbx_description
1 polymer ?
#
loop_
_entity_poly.entity_id
_entity_poly.type
_entity_poly.pdbx_seq_one_letter_code
_entity_poly.pdbx_strand_id
1 'polypeptide(L)'
;MPLLESSSYRPPVWLRNGHINTIYPYYFRKKSLLPYKRERFSTPDNDFYDVDWLLSENKKRLCILLHGLEGSSGSQYIRGNAKTLTNHEFNIAAINFRSCSGEINRQLKMYHSGFTEDLHHFIQNVEANFDEIFLCGFSLGGNVAMKYAGDGVYTLSPKIKAIAGVSVPCDLRAGSIKIMERKNHFYETKFLETLLNKVKIKHQHHPDRIDIRWLSKVKTLWDFDDRFTSSLHGFQDAEDYYHTCNSKQFLSHIKIPALIINAKDDTFLPESSYPYDEAKSNENLFLMTPKYGGHVGFTTFGTDSYWNETNVLKFFMQYSMI
;
A
#
# COMPACT_ATOMS: atom_id res chain seq x y z
N MET A 1 -7.87 -18.65 -15.59
CA MET A 1 -8.37 -18.82 -14.20
C MET A 1 -7.76 -17.74 -13.33
N PRO A 2 -8.46 -17.22 -12.31
CA PRO A 2 -7.98 -16.10 -11.51
C PRO A 2 -6.74 -16.42 -10.66
N LEU A 3 -6.46 -17.71 -10.39
CA LEU A 3 -5.15 -18.14 -9.89
C LEU A 3 -4.13 -18.16 -11.04
N LEU A 4 -3.21 -17.19 -11.02
CA LEU A 4 -2.23 -17.00 -12.09
C LEU A 4 -0.91 -17.72 -11.76
N GLU A 5 -0.28 -18.27 -12.80
CA GLU A 5 1.03 -18.89 -12.64
C GLU A 5 2.10 -17.86 -12.28
N SER A 6 2.85 -18.15 -11.22
CA SER A 6 3.91 -17.29 -10.69
C SER A 6 5.28 -18.00 -10.66
N SER A 7 5.42 -19.12 -11.39
CA SER A 7 6.63 -19.94 -11.47
C SER A 7 7.79 -19.24 -12.22
N SER A 8 7.49 -18.12 -12.88
CA SER A 8 8.44 -17.31 -13.64
C SER A 8 9.40 -16.50 -12.76
N TYR A 9 9.06 -16.21 -11.50
CA TYR A 9 9.99 -15.52 -10.61
C TYR A 9 11.03 -16.48 -10.03
N ARG A 10 12.28 -16.31 -10.47
CA ARG A 10 13.42 -17.14 -10.04
C ARG A 10 14.58 -16.26 -9.59
N PRO A 11 14.60 -15.82 -8.32
CA PRO A 11 15.72 -15.03 -7.82
C PRO A 11 16.98 -15.90 -7.66
N PRO A 12 18.18 -15.28 -7.67
CA PRO A 12 19.42 -15.92 -7.25
C PRO A 12 19.28 -16.61 -5.90
N VAL A 13 20.05 -17.67 -5.66
CA VAL A 13 19.91 -18.53 -4.47
C VAL A 13 19.99 -17.74 -3.17
N TRP A 14 20.88 -16.75 -3.09
CA TRP A 14 21.04 -15.90 -1.89
C TRP A 14 19.86 -14.94 -1.63
N LEU A 15 18.99 -14.70 -2.63
CA LEU A 15 17.72 -13.97 -2.48
C LEU A 15 16.51 -14.89 -2.23
N ARG A 16 16.72 -16.21 -2.10
CA ARG A 16 15.67 -17.19 -1.72
C ARG A 16 15.49 -17.24 -0.19
N ASN A 17 15.48 -16.07 0.42
CA ASN A 17 15.24 -15.86 1.84
C ASN A 17 14.38 -14.60 1.97
N GLY A 18 13.23 -14.73 2.65
CA GLY A 18 12.25 -13.65 2.75
C GLY A 18 12.83 -12.35 3.31
N HIS A 19 13.68 -12.42 4.34
CA HIS A 19 14.31 -11.24 4.93
C HIS A 19 15.31 -10.58 3.98
N ILE A 20 16.20 -11.36 3.36
CA ILE A 20 17.19 -10.83 2.43
C ILE A 20 16.48 -10.19 1.23
N ASN A 21 15.45 -10.82 0.68
CA ASN A 21 14.70 -10.27 -0.45
C ASN A 21 13.92 -9.00 -0.08
N THR A 22 13.40 -8.91 1.15
CA THR A 22 12.76 -7.70 1.69
C THR A 22 13.76 -6.55 1.86
N ILE A 23 14.94 -6.84 2.42
CA ILE A 23 15.93 -5.84 2.81
C ILE A 23 16.78 -5.36 1.63
N TYR A 24 17.14 -6.27 0.72
CA TYR A 24 18.05 -5.98 -0.38
C TYR A 24 17.64 -4.75 -1.21
N PRO A 25 16.40 -4.64 -1.71
CA PRO A 25 16.04 -3.50 -2.56
C PRO A 25 15.95 -2.19 -1.80
N TYR A 26 15.72 -2.21 -0.48
CA TYR A 26 15.77 -1.00 0.32
C TYR A 26 17.17 -0.36 0.34
N TYR A 27 18.22 -1.17 0.47
CA TYR A 27 19.61 -0.69 0.56
C TYR A 27 20.35 -0.61 -0.78
N PHE A 28 20.11 -1.57 -1.68
CA PHE A 28 20.96 -1.80 -2.86
C PHE A 28 20.27 -1.52 -4.19
N ARG A 29 18.96 -1.29 -4.21
CA ARG A 29 18.30 -0.88 -5.46
C ARG A 29 18.85 0.49 -5.87
N LYS A 30 19.31 0.58 -7.13
CA LYS A 30 19.72 1.86 -7.71
C LYS A 30 18.55 2.84 -7.65
N LYS A 31 18.73 3.92 -6.91
CA LYS A 31 17.69 4.95 -6.72
C LYS A 31 17.34 5.55 -8.09
N SER A 32 16.09 5.39 -8.51
CA SER A 32 15.58 6.05 -9.72
C SER A 32 15.19 7.47 -9.34
N LEU A 33 16.03 8.47 -9.65
CA LEU A 33 15.70 9.89 -9.49
C LEU A 33 14.57 10.24 -10.46
N LEU A 34 13.35 10.37 -9.92
CA LEU A 34 12.17 10.74 -10.67
C LEU A 34 11.91 12.23 -10.44
N PRO A 35 11.60 13.01 -11.49
CA PRO A 35 11.37 14.45 -11.40
C PRO A 35 9.94 14.72 -10.87
N TYR A 36 9.63 14.22 -9.67
CA TYR A 36 8.33 14.41 -9.05
C TYR A 36 8.04 15.89 -8.84
N LYS A 37 6.83 16.31 -9.22
CA LYS A 37 6.27 17.61 -8.85
C LYS A 37 5.23 17.39 -7.75
N ARG A 38 5.47 17.95 -6.58
CA ARG A 38 4.54 17.83 -5.46
C ARG A 38 3.37 18.79 -5.60
N GLU A 39 2.17 18.29 -5.34
CA GLU A 39 0.95 19.07 -5.19
C GLU A 39 0.28 18.71 -3.85
N ARG A 40 -0.26 19.71 -3.16
CA ARG A 40 -0.98 19.51 -1.91
C ARG A 40 -2.49 19.52 -2.17
N PHE A 41 -3.17 18.47 -1.74
CA PHE A 41 -4.62 18.39 -1.75
C PHE A 41 -5.15 18.71 -0.35
N SER A 42 -6.00 19.73 -0.26
CA SER A 42 -6.73 20.02 0.98
C SER A 42 -7.91 19.07 1.11
N THR A 43 -8.17 18.57 2.31
CA THR A 43 -9.27 17.62 2.57
C THR A 43 -10.47 18.32 3.23
N PRO A 44 -11.68 17.72 3.14
CA PRO A 44 -12.89 18.32 3.73
C PRO A 44 -12.82 18.57 5.24
N ASP A 45 -11.99 17.82 5.97
CA ASP A 45 -11.74 17.99 7.41
C ASP A 45 -10.68 19.05 7.73
N ASN A 46 -10.42 19.98 6.80
CA ASN A 46 -9.42 21.05 6.93
C ASN A 46 -8.02 20.49 7.23
N ASP A 47 -7.66 19.42 6.51
CA ASP A 47 -6.36 18.80 6.56
C ASP A 47 -5.70 18.79 5.17
N PHE A 48 -4.66 17.98 5.00
CA PHE A 48 -4.04 17.74 3.70
C PHE A 48 -3.37 16.37 3.58
N TYR A 49 -3.21 15.95 2.33
CA TYR A 49 -2.21 14.98 1.91
C TYR A 49 -1.50 15.52 0.66
N ASP A 50 -0.27 15.04 0.42
CA ASP A 50 0.54 15.49 -0.72
C ASP A 50 0.66 14.39 -1.78
N VAL A 51 0.57 14.76 -3.04
CA VAL A 51 0.72 13.87 -4.19
C VAL A 51 1.97 14.27 -4.97
N ASP A 52 2.82 13.30 -5.25
CA ASP A 52 4.02 13.49 -6.07
C ASP A 52 3.75 12.98 -7.49
N TRP A 53 3.75 13.91 -8.44
CA TRP A 53 3.30 13.69 -9.81
C TRP A 53 4.43 13.42 -10.80
N LEU A 54 4.18 12.50 -11.74
CA LEU A 54 4.84 12.47 -13.05
C LEU A 54 3.75 12.62 -14.11
N LEU A 55 3.58 13.86 -14.58
CA LEU A 55 2.52 14.23 -15.52
C LEU A 55 3.10 14.59 -16.89
N SER A 56 2.40 14.15 -17.93
CA SER A 56 2.57 14.54 -19.32
C SER A 56 1.17 14.83 -19.88
N GLU A 57 0.99 16.02 -20.44
CA GLU A 57 -0.30 16.50 -20.96
C GLU A 57 -0.87 15.60 -22.07
N ASN A 58 0.00 14.92 -22.81
CA ASN A 58 -0.37 14.03 -23.91
C ASN A 58 -0.85 12.65 -23.46
N LYS A 59 -0.68 12.30 -22.18
CA LYS A 59 -1.04 10.99 -21.64
C LYS A 59 -2.37 11.07 -20.91
N LYS A 60 -3.28 10.14 -21.19
CA LYS A 60 -4.63 10.09 -20.57
C LYS A 60 -4.84 8.91 -19.62
N ARG A 61 -3.81 8.09 -19.41
CA ARG A 61 -3.81 7.01 -18.42
C ARG A 61 -3.14 7.47 -17.14
N LEU A 62 -3.80 7.28 -16.00
CA LEU A 62 -3.26 7.57 -14.68
C LEU A 62 -3.07 6.27 -13.90
N CYS A 63 -1.89 6.07 -13.31
CA CYS A 63 -1.72 5.12 -12.22
C CYS A 63 -1.52 5.86 -10.89
N ILE A 64 -2.34 5.52 -9.91
CA ILE A 64 -2.29 6.02 -8.54
C ILE A 64 -1.54 5.00 -7.69
N LEU A 65 -0.42 5.42 -7.09
CA LEU A 65 0.44 4.56 -6.30
C LEU A 65 0.23 4.82 -4.80
N LEU A 66 0.01 3.75 -4.03
CA LEU A 66 -0.21 3.80 -2.57
C LEU A 66 0.89 3.05 -1.84
N HIS A 67 1.61 3.76 -0.96
CA HIS A 67 2.73 3.17 -0.23
C HIS A 67 2.30 2.30 0.96
N GLY A 68 3.24 1.51 1.49
CA GLY A 68 3.05 0.71 2.70
C GLY A 68 3.17 1.53 3.98
N LEU A 69 3.11 0.86 5.13
CA LEU A 69 3.26 1.48 6.45
C LEU A 69 4.56 2.29 6.52
N GLU A 70 4.45 3.54 6.93
CA GLU A 70 5.53 4.53 7.10
C GLU A 70 6.39 4.73 5.83
N GLY A 71 5.81 4.43 4.67
CA GLY A 71 6.39 4.70 3.35
C GLY A 71 6.16 6.14 2.87
N SER A 72 6.42 6.36 1.59
CA SER A 72 6.19 7.62 0.86
C SER A 72 6.41 7.38 -0.63
N SER A 73 6.17 8.40 -1.46
CA SER A 73 6.58 8.42 -2.88
C SER A 73 8.08 8.13 -3.10
N GLY A 74 8.90 8.40 -2.08
CA GLY A 74 10.34 8.15 -2.07
C GLY A 74 10.72 6.68 -1.88
N SER A 75 9.78 5.81 -1.54
CA SER A 75 10.01 4.38 -1.32
C SER A 75 10.45 3.67 -2.60
N GLN A 76 11.40 2.75 -2.51
CA GLN A 76 12.02 2.12 -3.69
C GLN A 76 11.02 1.36 -4.56
N TYR A 77 10.05 0.67 -3.96
CA TYR A 77 8.98 -0.02 -4.70
C TYR A 77 8.02 0.94 -5.40
N ILE A 78 7.74 2.12 -4.82
CA ILE A 78 6.93 3.18 -5.47
C ILE A 78 7.68 3.74 -6.67
N ARG A 79 8.95 4.14 -6.48
CA ARG A 79 9.77 4.73 -7.56
C ARG A 79 10.04 3.75 -8.68
N GLY A 80 10.25 2.48 -8.34
CA GLY A 80 10.39 1.42 -9.32
C GLY A 80 9.15 1.27 -10.19
N ASN A 81 7.98 1.12 -9.56
CA ASN A 81 6.71 0.98 -10.26
C ASN A 81 6.36 2.24 -11.09
N ALA A 82 6.59 3.44 -10.54
CA ALA A 82 6.43 4.71 -11.24
C ALA A 82 7.30 4.77 -12.50
N LYS A 83 8.60 4.46 -12.40
CA LYS A 83 9.52 4.42 -13.56
C LYS A 83 9.00 3.44 -14.61
N THR A 84 8.65 2.21 -14.21
CA THR A 84 8.14 1.18 -15.13
C THR A 84 6.90 1.65 -15.87
N LEU A 85 5.92 2.21 -15.17
CA LEU A 85 4.66 2.65 -15.74
C LEU A 85 4.79 3.92 -16.60
N THR A 86 5.61 4.89 -16.18
CA THR A 86 5.88 6.10 -16.99
C THR A 86 6.51 5.77 -18.34
N ASN A 87 7.39 4.76 -18.38
CA ASN A 87 7.99 4.24 -19.62
C ASN A 87 6.96 3.56 -20.54
N HIS A 88 5.74 3.32 -20.07
CA HIS A 88 4.65 2.70 -20.82
C HIS A 88 3.42 3.61 -20.87
N GLU A 89 3.65 4.92 -20.99
CA GLU A 89 2.59 5.89 -21.27
C GLU A 89 1.54 6.09 -20.17
N PHE A 90 1.90 5.81 -18.91
CA PHE A 90 1.11 6.22 -17.74
C PHE A 90 1.62 7.54 -17.14
N ASN A 91 0.70 8.42 -16.79
CA ASN A 91 0.90 9.42 -15.75
C ASN A 91 0.89 8.75 -14.38
N ILE A 92 1.63 9.32 -13.43
CA ILE A 92 1.74 8.78 -12.06
C ILE A 92 1.29 9.82 -11.05
N ALA A 93 0.42 9.38 -10.14
CA ALA A 93 0.13 10.06 -8.88
C ALA A 93 0.61 9.18 -7.72
N ALA A 94 1.76 9.49 -7.13
CA ALA A 94 2.21 8.82 -5.91
C ALA A 94 1.64 9.56 -4.70
N ILE A 95 0.58 9.01 -4.10
CA ILE A 95 -0.04 9.60 -2.91
C ILE A 95 0.89 9.36 -1.72
N ASN A 96 1.28 10.43 -1.03
CA ASN A 96 1.83 10.33 0.31
C ASN A 96 0.67 10.40 1.29
N PHE A 97 0.46 9.34 2.06
CA PHE A 97 -0.55 9.37 3.11
C PHE A 97 -0.25 10.50 4.11
N ARG A 98 -1.28 10.93 4.85
CA ARG A 98 -1.16 12.00 5.84
C ARG A 98 0.06 11.76 6.76
N SER A 99 0.86 12.80 7.00
CA SER A 99 2.11 12.72 7.75
C SER A 99 3.25 11.90 7.13
N CYS A 100 3.19 11.53 5.84
CA CYS A 100 4.23 10.73 5.16
C CYS A 100 5.00 11.47 4.06
N SER A 101 4.65 12.74 3.77
CA SER A 101 5.34 13.54 2.75
C SER A 101 6.59 14.26 3.28
N GLY A 102 6.86 14.20 4.59
CA GLY A 102 7.90 14.97 5.28
C GLY A 102 7.35 16.11 6.15
N GLU A 103 6.04 16.39 6.05
CA GLU A 103 5.32 17.32 6.90
C GLU A 103 4.21 16.58 7.65
N ILE A 104 4.03 16.87 8.94
CA ILE A 104 2.93 16.33 9.74
C ILE A 104 1.63 17.01 9.34
N ASN A 105 0.57 16.23 9.14
CA ASN A 105 -0.76 16.75 8.78
C ASN A 105 -1.36 17.61 9.92
N ARG A 106 -2.39 18.41 9.66
CA ARG A 106 -2.94 19.38 10.63
C ARG A 106 -3.79 18.71 11.71
N GLN A 107 -4.69 17.82 11.30
CA GLN A 107 -5.68 17.21 12.20
C GLN A 107 -5.06 16.10 13.04
N LEU A 108 -5.73 15.70 14.13
CA LEU A 108 -5.28 14.58 14.96
C LEU A 108 -5.26 13.25 14.20
N LYS A 109 -6.26 13.05 13.33
CA LYS A 109 -6.41 11.88 12.47
C LYS A 109 -5.20 11.74 11.55
N MET A 110 -4.59 10.55 11.51
CA MET A 110 -3.48 10.23 10.60
C MET A 110 -4.00 9.37 9.44
N TYR A 111 -3.17 8.51 8.86
CA TYR A 111 -3.60 7.45 7.97
C TYR A 111 -3.58 6.11 8.71
N HIS A 112 -4.31 5.12 8.20
CA HIS A 112 -4.32 3.76 8.71
C HIS A 112 -4.65 2.77 7.58
N SER A 113 -4.68 1.47 7.88
CA SER A 113 -4.81 0.41 6.85
C SER A 113 -6.14 0.41 6.10
N GLY A 114 -7.17 1.08 6.61
CA GLY A 114 -8.49 1.16 5.98
C GLY A 114 -8.85 2.55 5.48
N PHE A 115 -7.86 3.43 5.34
CA PHE A 115 -8.07 4.84 5.07
C PHE A 115 -8.38 5.14 3.59
N THR A 116 -9.59 4.79 3.17
CA THR A 116 -10.05 4.89 1.77
C THR A 116 -10.61 6.28 1.41
N GLU A 117 -10.91 7.13 2.39
CA GLU A 117 -11.50 8.46 2.17
C GLU A 117 -10.58 9.40 1.37
N ASP A 118 -9.29 9.48 1.70
CA ASP A 118 -8.34 10.34 0.99
C ASP A 118 -8.11 9.84 -0.45
N LEU A 119 -8.12 8.52 -0.67
CA LEU A 119 -8.05 7.92 -2.00
C LEU A 119 -9.29 8.27 -2.83
N HIS A 120 -10.48 8.14 -2.26
CA HIS A 120 -11.73 8.49 -2.93
C HIS A 120 -11.75 9.98 -3.29
N HIS A 121 -11.44 10.83 -2.31
CA HIS A 121 -11.35 12.27 -2.48
C HIS A 121 -10.39 12.63 -3.61
N PHE A 122 -9.20 12.02 -3.65
CA PHE A 122 -8.25 12.25 -4.73
C PHE A 122 -8.81 11.87 -6.10
N ILE A 123 -9.40 10.67 -6.23
CA ILE A 123 -9.97 10.20 -7.49
C ILE A 123 -11.04 11.17 -8.00
N GLN A 124 -11.97 11.61 -7.15
CA GLN A 124 -13.02 12.56 -7.54
C GLN A 124 -12.46 13.90 -8.06
N ASN A 125 -11.35 14.37 -7.49
CA ASN A 125 -10.74 15.63 -7.91
C ASN A 125 -10.01 15.52 -9.26
N VAL A 126 -9.58 14.33 -9.67
CA VAL A 126 -8.70 14.17 -10.85
C VAL A 126 -9.31 13.38 -11.99
N GLU A 127 -10.39 12.63 -11.75
CA GLU A 127 -10.93 11.68 -12.73
C GLU A 127 -11.39 12.33 -14.03
N ALA A 128 -11.80 13.60 -14.01
CA ALA A 128 -12.19 14.34 -15.22
C ALA A 128 -11.03 14.51 -16.21
N ASN A 129 -9.78 14.48 -15.73
CA ASN A 129 -8.58 14.79 -16.54
C ASN A 129 -8.00 13.57 -17.28
N PHE A 130 -8.45 12.36 -16.91
CA PHE A 130 -7.92 11.09 -17.42
C PHE A 130 -9.04 10.24 -18.00
N ASP A 131 -8.72 9.39 -18.97
CA ASP A 131 -9.69 8.47 -19.58
C ASP A 131 -9.67 7.12 -18.86
N GLU A 132 -8.51 6.75 -18.31
CA GLU A 132 -8.29 5.50 -17.61
C GLU A 132 -7.50 5.73 -16.32
N ILE A 133 -7.96 5.09 -15.24
CA ILE A 133 -7.36 5.14 -13.92
C ILE A 133 -7.02 3.72 -13.48
N PHE A 134 -5.83 3.55 -12.93
CA PHE A 134 -5.32 2.31 -12.37
C PHE A 134 -4.84 2.59 -10.96
N LEU A 135 -5.02 1.63 -10.04
CA LEU A 135 -4.53 1.76 -8.66
C LEU A 135 -3.51 0.67 -8.39
N CYS A 136 -2.36 1.02 -7.81
CA CYS A 136 -1.36 0.05 -7.39
C CYS A 136 -0.92 0.33 -5.94
N GLY A 137 -1.29 -0.57 -5.03
CA GLY A 137 -0.96 -0.47 -3.61
C GLY A 137 0.09 -1.48 -3.17
N PHE A 138 0.90 -1.10 -2.20
CA PHE A 138 1.94 -1.96 -1.63
C PHE A 138 1.72 -2.13 -0.14
N SER A 139 1.76 -3.37 0.36
CA SER A 139 1.58 -3.65 1.78
C SER A 139 0.28 -3.03 2.30
N LEU A 140 0.34 -2.19 3.33
CA LEU A 140 -0.78 -1.39 3.83
C LEU A 140 -1.57 -0.67 2.72
N GLY A 141 -0.89 -0.01 1.77
CA GLY A 141 -1.55 0.66 0.64
C GLY A 141 -2.27 -0.33 -0.30
N GLY A 142 -1.81 -1.57 -0.36
CA GLY A 142 -2.51 -2.66 -1.05
C GLY A 142 -3.82 -3.03 -0.35
N ASN A 143 -3.84 -3.06 0.99
CA ASN A 143 -5.08 -3.29 1.75
C ASN A 143 -6.06 -2.14 1.52
N VAL A 144 -5.60 -0.89 1.53
CA VAL A 144 -6.42 0.29 1.22
C VAL A 144 -7.04 0.18 -0.18
N ALA A 145 -6.24 -0.18 -1.21
CA ALA A 145 -6.73 -0.34 -2.57
C ALA A 145 -7.78 -1.46 -2.71
N MET A 146 -7.52 -2.62 -2.11
CA MET A 146 -8.44 -3.77 -2.17
C MET A 146 -9.73 -3.52 -1.37
N LYS A 147 -9.63 -2.85 -0.21
CA LYS A 147 -10.80 -2.42 0.56
C LYS A 147 -11.64 -1.43 -0.24
N TYR A 148 -11.03 -0.39 -0.81
CA TYR A 148 -11.73 0.60 -1.64
C TYR A 148 -12.48 -0.05 -2.82
N ALA A 149 -11.91 -1.10 -3.40
CA ALA A 149 -12.49 -1.81 -4.53
C ALA A 149 -13.75 -2.65 -4.18
N GLY A 150 -13.90 -3.07 -2.92
CA GLY A 150 -14.88 -4.08 -2.53
C GLY A 150 -15.81 -3.70 -1.38
N ASP A 151 -15.49 -2.68 -0.58
CA ASP A 151 -16.25 -2.36 0.63
C ASP A 151 -17.62 -1.73 0.35
N GLY A 152 -17.84 -1.21 -0.86
CA GLY A 152 -19.09 -0.60 -1.28
C GLY A 152 -19.41 0.73 -0.59
N VAL A 153 -18.46 1.31 0.16
CA VAL A 153 -18.65 2.61 0.83
C VAL A 153 -18.78 3.73 -0.20
N TYR A 154 -18.06 3.62 -1.31
CA TYR A 154 -18.05 4.59 -2.39
C TYR A 154 -18.47 3.97 -3.73
N THR A 155 -19.14 4.75 -4.57
CA THR A 155 -19.36 4.36 -5.97
C THR A 155 -18.05 4.49 -6.73
N LEU A 156 -17.56 3.39 -7.28
CA LEU A 156 -16.33 3.40 -8.07
C LEU A 156 -16.54 4.13 -9.39
N SER A 157 -15.58 4.99 -9.75
CA SER A 157 -15.55 5.62 -11.07
C SER A 157 -15.42 4.55 -12.16
N PRO A 158 -16.21 4.62 -13.25
CA PRO A 158 -16.08 3.69 -14.40
C PRO A 158 -14.76 3.85 -15.16
N LYS A 159 -14.00 4.91 -14.86
CA LYS A 159 -12.65 5.12 -15.38
C LYS A 159 -11.61 4.25 -14.70
N ILE A 160 -11.91 3.68 -13.52
CA ILE A 160 -11.01 2.73 -12.85
C ILE A 160 -11.05 1.40 -13.60
N LYS A 161 -9.98 1.09 -14.34
CA LYS A 161 -9.91 -0.08 -15.23
C LYS A 161 -9.37 -1.33 -14.55
N ALA A 162 -8.39 -1.17 -13.67
CA ALA A 162 -7.83 -2.28 -12.90
C ALA A 162 -7.13 -1.80 -11.62
N ILE A 163 -7.02 -2.71 -10.66
CA ILE A 163 -6.34 -2.49 -9.37
C ILE A 163 -5.29 -3.57 -9.18
N ALA A 164 -4.14 -3.23 -8.61
CA ALA A 164 -3.11 -4.17 -8.19
C ALA A 164 -2.67 -3.92 -6.75
N GLY A 165 -2.33 -5.00 -6.07
CA GLY A 165 -1.78 -5.02 -4.73
C GLY A 165 -0.56 -5.92 -4.66
N VAL A 166 0.53 -5.45 -4.05
CA VAL A 166 1.76 -6.23 -3.87
C VAL A 166 2.08 -6.38 -2.39
N SER A 167 2.33 -7.62 -1.95
CA SER A 167 2.54 -7.99 -0.53
C SER A 167 1.41 -7.50 0.38
N VAL A 168 0.15 -7.72 -0.05
CA VAL A 168 -1.06 -7.23 0.61
C VAL A 168 -1.35 -8.05 1.87
N PRO A 169 -1.41 -7.41 3.06
CA PRO A 169 -1.88 -8.04 4.29
C PRO A 169 -3.41 -8.14 4.27
N CYS A 170 -3.93 -9.07 3.46
CA CYS A 170 -5.38 -9.24 3.30
C CYS A 170 -6.06 -9.53 4.63
N ASP A 171 -5.37 -10.21 5.56
CA ASP A 171 -5.75 -10.39 6.96
C ASP A 171 -4.89 -9.49 7.87
N LEU A 172 -5.40 -8.31 8.20
CA LEU A 172 -4.68 -7.30 9.00
C LEU A 172 -4.37 -7.78 10.41
N ARG A 173 -5.34 -8.42 11.07
CA ARG A 173 -5.21 -8.90 12.45
C ARG A 173 -4.10 -9.94 12.53
N ALA A 174 -4.17 -10.97 11.69
CA ALA A 174 -3.15 -12.01 11.67
C ALA A 174 -1.79 -11.46 11.18
N GLY A 175 -1.79 -10.49 10.26
CA GLY A 175 -0.59 -9.77 9.83
C GLY A 175 0.10 -9.01 10.98
N SER A 176 -0.67 -8.33 11.82
CA SER A 176 -0.17 -7.65 13.02
C SER A 176 0.45 -8.63 14.02
N ILE A 177 -0.18 -9.79 14.22
CA ILE A 177 0.41 -10.86 15.04
C ILE A 177 1.70 -11.40 14.41
N LYS A 178 1.73 -11.56 13.08
CA LYS A 178 2.88 -12.08 12.35
C LYS A 178 4.10 -11.17 12.45
N ILE A 179 3.91 -9.85 12.36
CA ILE A 179 5.02 -8.89 12.43
C ILE A 179 5.61 -8.76 13.85
N MET A 180 4.83 -9.08 14.90
CA MET A 180 5.31 -9.18 16.29
C MET A 180 6.22 -10.40 16.57
N GLU A 181 6.33 -11.36 15.64
CA GLU A 181 7.25 -12.49 15.80
C GLU A 181 8.70 -12.01 15.93
N ARG A 182 9.50 -12.65 16.80
CA ARG A 182 10.89 -12.25 17.09
C ARG A 182 11.77 -12.05 15.85
N LYS A 183 11.56 -12.84 14.80
CA LYS A 183 12.30 -12.75 13.53
C LYS A 183 12.03 -11.45 12.75
N ASN A 184 10.89 -10.79 13.02
CA ASN A 184 10.46 -9.55 12.38
C ASN A 184 10.70 -8.32 13.26
N HIS A 185 11.22 -8.50 14.48
CA HIS A 185 11.40 -7.43 15.47
C HIS A 185 12.16 -6.20 14.95
N PHE A 186 13.13 -6.40 14.05
CA PHE A 186 13.86 -5.31 13.40
C PHE A 186 12.95 -4.37 12.60
N TYR A 187 11.97 -4.92 11.87
CA TYR A 187 11.04 -4.12 11.07
C TYR A 187 9.99 -3.46 11.95
N GLU A 188 9.41 -4.22 12.88
CA GLU A 188 8.41 -3.71 13.82
C GLU A 188 8.96 -2.50 14.60
N THR A 189 10.17 -2.63 15.15
CA THR A 189 10.81 -1.55 15.91
C THR A 189 10.96 -0.29 15.06
N LYS A 190 11.41 -0.42 13.80
CA LYS A 190 11.55 0.74 12.90
C LYS A 190 10.22 1.43 12.61
N PHE A 191 9.17 0.67 12.31
CA PHE A 191 7.84 1.25 12.09
C PHE A 191 7.30 1.92 13.34
N LEU A 192 7.47 1.28 14.50
CA LEU A 192 7.00 1.81 15.77
C LEU A 192 7.74 3.10 16.14
N GLU A 193 9.05 3.17 15.94
CA GLU A 193 9.84 4.38 16.19
C GLU A 193 9.34 5.58 15.40
N THR A 194 9.07 5.42 14.10
CA THR A 194 8.59 6.53 13.26
C THR A 194 7.17 6.94 13.63
N LEU A 195 6.29 5.98 13.89
CA LEU A 195 4.92 6.24 14.35
C LEU A 195 4.87 6.96 15.71
N LEU A 196 5.65 6.49 16.69
CA LEU A 196 5.75 7.15 18.00
C LEU A 196 6.32 8.58 17.87
N ASN A 197 7.26 8.80 16.94
CA ASN A 197 7.75 10.15 16.66
C ASN A 197 6.66 11.06 16.09
N LYS A 198 5.80 10.56 15.19
CA LYS A 198 4.64 11.32 14.70
C LYS A 198 3.70 11.70 15.83
N VAL A 199 3.39 10.77 16.73
CA VAL A 199 2.55 11.04 17.91
C VAL A 199 3.18 12.10 18.82
N LYS A 200 4.50 12.08 19.03
CA LYS A 200 5.20 13.13 19.79
C LYS A 200 5.06 14.51 19.15
N ILE A 201 5.22 14.60 17.83
CA ILE A 201 5.04 15.88 17.11
C ILE A 201 3.59 16.33 17.19
N LYS A 202 2.62 15.42 17.01
CA LYS A 202 1.19 15.74 17.15
C LYS A 202 0.84 16.25 18.54
N HIS A 203 1.43 15.69 19.60
CA HIS A 203 1.23 16.19 20.96
C HIS A 203 1.71 17.63 21.14
N GLN A 204 2.80 18.05 20.48
CA GLN A 204 3.26 19.44 20.54
C GLN A 204 2.21 20.42 19.98
N HIS A 205 1.43 20.00 18.98
CA HIS A 205 0.36 20.80 18.38
C HIS A 205 -0.99 20.64 19.09
N HIS A 206 -1.21 19.50 19.75
CA HIS A 206 -2.47 19.11 20.38
C HIS A 206 -2.25 18.49 21.77
N PRO A 207 -1.67 19.23 22.74
CA PRO A 207 -1.19 18.66 24.00
C PRO A 207 -2.30 18.02 24.84
N ASP A 208 -3.50 18.61 24.82
CA ASP A 208 -4.64 18.14 25.61
C ASP A 208 -5.37 16.94 25.00
N ARG A 209 -5.01 16.55 23.76
CA ARG A 209 -5.72 15.51 23.00
C ARG A 209 -4.91 14.24 22.82
N ILE A 210 -3.59 14.29 23.06
CA ILE A 210 -2.70 13.13 22.94
C ILE A 210 -1.95 12.95 24.24
N ASP A 211 -2.27 11.88 24.97
CA ASP A 211 -1.58 11.55 26.21
C ASP A 211 -0.27 10.79 25.96
N ILE A 212 0.85 11.51 25.95
CA ILE A 212 2.18 10.95 25.70
C ILE A 212 2.75 10.11 26.86
N ARG A 213 2.11 10.08 28.03
CA ARG A 213 2.54 9.22 29.16
C ARG A 213 2.49 7.74 28.80
N TRP A 214 1.69 7.38 27.80
CA TRP A 214 1.56 6.02 27.28
C TRP A 214 2.67 5.62 26.31
N LEU A 215 3.46 6.55 25.77
CA LEU A 215 4.50 6.24 24.79
C LEU A 215 5.52 5.23 25.33
N SER A 216 5.83 5.26 26.63
CA SER A 216 6.75 4.31 27.26
C SER A 216 6.19 2.89 27.40
N LYS A 217 4.86 2.73 27.33
CA LYS A 217 4.14 1.46 27.45
C LYS A 217 3.87 0.79 26.10
N VAL A 218 3.90 1.54 25.00
CA VAL A 218 3.74 0.99 23.66
C VAL A 218 5.02 0.27 23.24
N LYS A 219 4.95 -1.05 23.04
CA LYS A 219 6.10 -1.90 22.68
C LYS A 219 5.94 -2.60 21.34
N THR A 220 4.72 -2.71 20.85
CA THR A 220 4.37 -3.37 19.60
C THR A 220 3.53 -2.47 18.71
N LEU A 221 3.39 -2.83 17.44
CA LEU A 221 2.43 -2.17 16.55
C LEU A 221 0.99 -2.38 17.03
N TRP A 222 0.69 -3.52 17.65
CA TRP A 222 -0.62 -3.76 18.26
C TRP A 222 -0.90 -2.76 19.38
N ASP A 223 0.06 -2.54 20.30
CA ASP A 223 -0.11 -1.54 21.37
C ASP A 223 -0.31 -0.13 20.81
N PHE A 224 0.37 0.18 19.69
CA PHE A 224 0.23 1.46 19.02
C PHE A 224 -1.18 1.60 18.42
N ASP A 225 -1.63 0.56 17.74
CA ASP A 225 -2.94 0.54 17.11
C ASP A 225 -4.06 0.58 18.16
N ASP A 226 -3.90 -0.14 19.27
CA ASP A 226 -4.86 -0.18 20.38
C ASP A 226 -4.96 1.16 21.11
N ARG A 227 -3.84 1.87 21.25
CA ARG A 227 -3.82 3.13 22.02
C ARG A 227 -4.07 4.36 21.18
N PHE A 228 -3.44 4.44 20.01
CA PHE A 228 -3.39 5.65 19.20
C PHE A 228 -4.24 5.51 17.94
N THR A 229 -4.06 4.46 17.15
CA THR A 229 -4.86 4.30 15.91
C THR A 229 -6.35 4.21 16.23
N SER A 230 -6.76 3.42 17.23
CA SER A 230 -8.16 3.30 17.63
C SER A 230 -8.75 4.66 18.05
N SER A 231 -8.10 5.30 19.03
CA SER A 231 -8.55 6.53 19.66
C SER A 231 -8.59 7.72 18.70
N LEU A 232 -7.58 7.86 17.83
CA LEU A 232 -7.49 8.97 16.87
C LEU A 232 -8.48 8.83 15.71
N HIS A 233 -9.00 7.62 15.47
CA HIS A 233 -9.85 7.31 14.32
C HIS A 233 -11.27 6.85 14.70
N GLY A 234 -11.57 6.73 15.99
CA GLY A 234 -12.89 6.36 16.48
C GLY A 234 -13.19 4.87 16.49
N PHE A 235 -12.18 4.00 16.43
CA PHE A 235 -12.35 2.57 16.69
C PHE A 235 -12.37 2.31 18.21
N GLN A 236 -13.02 1.22 18.62
CA GLN A 236 -13.11 0.84 20.03
C GLN A 236 -11.74 0.44 20.59
N ASP A 237 -10.99 -0.35 19.83
CA ASP A 237 -9.67 -0.89 20.18
C ASP A 237 -8.94 -1.37 18.90
N ALA A 238 -7.81 -2.07 19.05
CA ALA A 238 -7.09 -2.65 17.91
C ALA A 238 -7.88 -3.73 17.17
N GLU A 239 -8.67 -4.55 17.87
CA GLU A 239 -9.45 -5.63 17.25
C GLU A 239 -10.55 -5.05 16.35
N ASP A 240 -11.29 -4.05 16.84
CA ASP A 240 -12.29 -3.33 16.05
C ASP A 240 -11.66 -2.64 14.83
N TYR A 241 -10.50 -2.00 15.01
CA TYR A 241 -9.74 -1.41 13.91
C TYR A 241 -9.38 -2.45 12.85
N TYR A 242 -8.78 -3.57 13.24
CA TYR A 242 -8.38 -4.61 12.29
C TYR A 242 -9.59 -5.24 11.62
N HIS A 243 -10.67 -5.53 12.35
CA HIS A 243 -11.90 -6.08 11.80
C HIS A 243 -12.51 -5.13 10.76
N THR A 244 -12.67 -3.85 11.10
CA THR A 244 -13.29 -2.85 10.23
C THR A 244 -12.44 -2.56 8.98
N CYS A 245 -11.11 -2.55 9.12
CA CYS A 245 -10.21 -2.18 8.03
C CYS A 245 -9.75 -3.37 7.16
N ASN A 246 -10.09 -4.60 7.53
CA ASN A 246 -9.61 -5.81 6.87
C ASN A 246 -10.11 -5.89 5.42
N SER A 247 -9.21 -5.93 4.43
CA SER A 247 -9.65 -6.03 3.03
C SER A 247 -10.22 -7.41 2.67
N LYS A 248 -9.77 -8.50 3.32
CA LYS A 248 -10.20 -9.88 2.99
C LYS A 248 -11.71 -10.06 2.91
N GLN A 249 -12.46 -9.46 3.84
CA GLN A 249 -13.92 -9.59 3.89
C GLN A 249 -14.66 -8.93 2.70
N PHE A 250 -13.96 -8.11 1.92
CA PHE A 250 -14.52 -7.37 0.79
C PHE A 250 -14.06 -7.91 -0.57
N LEU A 251 -13.10 -8.83 -0.60
CA LEU A 251 -12.48 -9.32 -1.84
C LEU A 251 -13.46 -10.04 -2.77
N SER A 252 -14.44 -10.76 -2.22
CA SER A 252 -15.51 -11.42 -2.99
C SER A 252 -16.47 -10.43 -3.67
N HIS A 253 -16.51 -9.17 -3.21
CA HIS A 253 -17.40 -8.13 -3.74
C HIS A 253 -16.75 -7.25 -4.82
N ILE A 254 -15.45 -7.44 -5.09
CA ILE A 254 -14.73 -6.66 -6.10
C ILE A 254 -15.34 -6.95 -7.49
N LYS A 255 -15.72 -5.87 -8.21
CA LYS A 255 -16.40 -5.93 -9.52
C LYS A 255 -15.53 -5.54 -10.71
N ILE A 256 -14.28 -5.16 -10.46
CA ILE A 256 -13.32 -4.74 -11.48
C ILE A 256 -12.05 -5.60 -11.37
N PRO A 257 -11.28 -5.78 -12.46
CA PRO A 257 -10.07 -6.57 -12.43
C PRO A 257 -9.11 -6.14 -11.32
N ALA A 258 -8.81 -7.04 -10.39
CA ALA A 258 -7.94 -6.81 -9.25
C ALA A 258 -6.88 -7.91 -9.16
N LEU A 259 -5.60 -7.52 -9.09
CA LEU A 259 -4.48 -8.45 -8.95
C LEU A 259 -3.85 -8.35 -7.56
N ILE A 260 -3.66 -9.47 -6.88
CA ILE A 260 -2.86 -9.59 -5.67
C ILE A 260 -1.59 -10.40 -5.97
N ILE A 261 -0.43 -9.85 -5.62
CA ILE A 261 0.86 -10.54 -5.72
C ILE A 261 1.45 -10.70 -4.31
N ASN A 262 1.40 -11.91 -3.75
CA ASN A 262 1.91 -12.22 -2.41
C ASN A 262 2.94 -13.36 -2.46
N ALA A 263 4.19 -13.09 -2.12
CA ALA A 263 5.21 -14.14 -2.07
C ALA A 263 4.96 -15.10 -0.90
N LYS A 264 5.21 -16.40 -1.08
CA LYS A 264 5.02 -17.41 -0.02
C LYS A 264 6.07 -17.36 1.09
N ASP A 265 7.21 -16.70 0.85
CA ASP A 265 8.27 -16.48 1.85
C ASP A 265 8.21 -15.09 2.50
N ASP A 266 7.13 -14.32 2.25
CA ASP A 266 6.89 -13.03 2.90
C ASP A 266 6.73 -13.23 4.42
N THR A 267 7.56 -12.56 5.21
CA THR A 267 7.60 -12.79 6.65
C THR A 267 6.54 -12.01 7.42
N PHE A 268 5.83 -11.08 6.76
CA PHE A 268 4.78 -10.27 7.37
C PHE A 268 3.40 -10.87 7.10
N LEU A 269 3.28 -11.73 6.10
CA LEU A 269 2.01 -12.29 5.66
C LEU A 269 1.79 -13.69 6.26
N PRO A 270 0.79 -13.89 7.12
CA PRO A 270 0.35 -15.22 7.52
C PRO A 270 -0.36 -15.95 6.38
N GLU A 271 -0.58 -17.26 6.51
CA GLU A 271 -1.31 -18.06 5.54
C GLU A 271 -2.73 -17.54 5.26
N SER A 272 -3.37 -16.92 6.25
CA SER A 272 -4.69 -16.30 6.08
C SER A 272 -4.69 -15.07 5.18
N SER A 273 -3.54 -14.46 4.88
CA SER A 273 -3.39 -13.33 3.94
C SER A 273 -3.30 -13.75 2.47
N TYR A 274 -3.43 -15.04 2.15
CA TYR A 274 -3.47 -15.54 0.77
C TYR A 274 -4.93 -15.90 0.42
N PRO A 275 -5.65 -15.03 -0.31
CA PRO A 275 -7.09 -15.15 -0.51
C PRO A 275 -7.43 -16.14 -1.64
N TYR A 276 -7.00 -17.40 -1.47
CA TYR A 276 -7.20 -18.43 -2.49
C TYR A 276 -8.68 -18.74 -2.73
N ASP A 277 -9.50 -18.72 -1.68
CA ASP A 277 -10.91 -19.06 -1.78
C ASP A 277 -11.70 -17.90 -2.40
N GLU A 278 -11.39 -16.67 -2.00
CA GLU A 278 -11.97 -15.46 -2.59
C GLU A 278 -11.61 -15.39 -4.08
N ALA A 279 -10.36 -15.65 -4.46
CA ALA A 279 -9.91 -15.64 -5.86
C ALA A 279 -10.54 -16.77 -6.70
N LYS A 280 -10.86 -17.93 -6.10
CA LYS A 280 -11.63 -18.98 -6.81
C LYS A 280 -13.09 -18.58 -7.01
N SER A 281 -13.65 -17.81 -6.09
CA SER A 281 -15.07 -17.42 -6.10
C SER A 281 -15.38 -16.16 -6.92
N ASN A 282 -14.37 -15.36 -7.25
CA ASN A 282 -14.54 -14.09 -7.95
C ASN A 282 -13.67 -14.05 -9.22
N GLU A 283 -14.30 -13.99 -10.39
CA GLU A 283 -13.62 -13.93 -11.70
C GLU A 283 -12.77 -12.68 -11.91
N ASN A 284 -13.06 -11.60 -11.17
CA ASN A 284 -12.32 -10.35 -11.24
C ASN A 284 -11.10 -10.33 -10.31
N LEU A 285 -10.95 -11.30 -9.40
CA LEU A 285 -9.88 -11.31 -8.40
C LEU A 285 -8.77 -12.30 -8.76
N PHE A 286 -7.68 -11.76 -9.28
CA PHE A 286 -6.51 -12.50 -9.68
C PHE A 286 -5.49 -12.60 -8.55
N LEU A 287 -4.88 -13.77 -8.37
CA LEU A 287 -3.89 -14.02 -7.33
C LEU A 287 -2.63 -14.69 -7.90
N MET A 288 -1.48 -14.10 -7.62
CA MET A 288 -0.14 -14.66 -7.89
C MET A 288 0.58 -14.93 -6.57
N THR A 289 1.05 -16.15 -6.37
CA THR A 289 1.78 -16.56 -5.15
C THR A 289 3.14 -17.17 -5.45
N PRO A 290 4.13 -16.38 -5.93
CA PRO A 290 5.48 -16.88 -6.20
C PRO A 290 6.11 -17.44 -4.92
N LYS A 291 6.97 -18.45 -5.06
CA LYS A 291 7.61 -19.10 -3.91
C LYS A 291 8.49 -18.13 -3.11
N TYR A 292 9.15 -17.21 -3.81
CA TYR A 292 10.07 -16.24 -3.24
C TYR A 292 9.65 -14.82 -3.60
N GLY A 293 10.13 -13.86 -2.85
CA GLY A 293 9.91 -12.43 -3.11
C GLY A 293 10.04 -11.57 -1.87
N GLY A 294 9.97 -12.17 -0.67
CA GLY A 294 9.92 -11.43 0.59
C GLY A 294 8.75 -10.44 0.62
N HIS A 295 8.81 -9.49 1.55
CA HIS A 295 7.89 -8.38 1.60
C HIS A 295 8.35 -7.28 0.64
N VAL A 296 7.58 -7.03 -0.43
CA VAL A 296 7.84 -6.04 -1.49
C VAL A 296 9.24 -6.14 -2.14
N GLY A 297 9.86 -7.32 -2.09
CA GLY A 297 11.25 -7.52 -2.50
C GLY A 297 11.44 -7.69 -4.01
N PHE A 298 10.93 -8.82 -4.53
CA PHE A 298 10.80 -9.20 -5.96
C PHE A 298 11.97 -8.80 -6.89
N THR A 299 13.18 -8.72 -6.34
CA THR A 299 14.35 -8.20 -7.06
C THR A 299 14.64 -9.04 -8.29
N THR A 300 14.86 -8.36 -9.41
CA THR A 300 15.21 -8.96 -10.71
C THR A 300 16.44 -8.28 -11.26
N PHE A 301 17.38 -9.07 -11.80
CA PHE A 301 18.64 -8.60 -12.35
C PHE A 301 18.62 -8.64 -13.87
N GLY A 302 19.41 -7.75 -14.50
CA GLY A 302 19.51 -7.66 -15.96
C GLY A 302 18.33 -6.97 -16.65
N THR A 303 17.40 -6.40 -15.87
CA THR A 303 16.21 -5.69 -16.37
C THR A 303 16.09 -4.32 -15.70
N ASP A 304 15.37 -3.41 -16.35
CA ASP A 304 15.09 -2.07 -15.80
C ASP A 304 14.02 -2.05 -14.71
N SER A 305 13.25 -3.13 -14.60
CA SER A 305 12.10 -3.28 -13.70
C SER A 305 12.20 -4.60 -12.95
N TYR A 306 11.67 -4.63 -11.72
CA TYR A 306 11.52 -5.84 -10.95
C TYR A 306 10.34 -6.68 -11.43
N TRP A 307 10.28 -7.92 -10.97
CA TRP A 307 9.33 -8.90 -11.47
C TRP A 307 7.89 -8.49 -11.15
N ASN A 308 7.61 -8.03 -9.93
CA ASN A 308 6.27 -7.54 -9.55
C ASN A 308 5.87 -6.31 -10.39
N GLU A 309 6.79 -5.38 -10.67
CA GLU A 309 6.53 -4.19 -11.49
C GLU A 309 6.15 -4.57 -12.92
N THR A 310 6.85 -5.55 -13.48
CA THR A 310 6.56 -6.08 -14.81
C THR A 310 5.19 -6.77 -14.86
N ASN A 311 4.82 -7.52 -13.82
CA ASN A 311 3.52 -8.20 -13.77
C ASN A 311 2.36 -7.24 -13.52
N VAL A 312 2.55 -6.21 -12.68
CA VAL A 312 1.57 -5.12 -12.52
C VAL A 312 1.34 -4.41 -13.85
N LEU A 313 2.40 -4.04 -14.56
CA LEU A 313 2.28 -3.42 -15.88
C LEU A 313 1.54 -4.34 -16.86
N LYS A 314 1.95 -5.60 -16.98
CA LYS A 314 1.29 -6.57 -17.86
C LYS A 314 -0.20 -6.71 -17.57
N PHE A 315 -0.55 -6.77 -16.28
CA PHE A 315 -1.94 -6.83 -15.86
C PHE A 315 -2.71 -5.57 -16.25
N PHE A 316 -2.19 -4.38 -15.96
CA PHE A 316 -2.85 -3.13 -16.34
C PHE A 316 -3.02 -2.98 -17.86
N MET A 317 -2.02 -3.38 -18.64
CA MET A 317 -2.09 -3.30 -20.10
C MET A 317 -3.12 -4.26 -20.71
N GLN A 318 -3.57 -5.31 -20.01
CA GLN A 318 -4.67 -6.16 -20.48
C GLN A 318 -6.04 -5.47 -20.42
N TYR A 319 -6.18 -4.46 -19.56
CA TYR A 319 -7.44 -3.76 -19.30
C TYR A 319 -7.42 -2.29 -19.72
N SER A 320 -6.31 -1.84 -20.30
CA SER A 320 -6.23 -0.55 -20.97
C SER A 320 -6.87 -0.67 -22.36
N MET A 321 -7.75 0.25 -22.71
CA MET A 321 -8.28 0.41 -24.05
C MET A 321 -7.16 0.98 -24.93
N ILE A 322 -6.71 0.20 -25.91
CA ILE A 322 -5.65 0.56 -26.87
C ILE A 322 -6.09 1.76 -27.72
#